data_AF-A0A519UZL3-F1
#
_entry.id   AF-A0A519UZL3-F1
#
_cell.length_a   1.000
_cell.length_b   1.000
_cell.length_c   1.000
_cell.angle_alpha   90.00
_cell.angle_beta   90.00
_cell.angle_gamma   90.00
#
_symmetry.space_group_name_H-M   'P 1'
#
loop_
_entity.id
_entity.type
_entity.pdbx_description
1 polymer ?
#
loop_
_entity_poly.entity_id
_entity_poly.type
_entity_poly.pdbx_seq_one_letter_code
_entity_poly.pdbx_strand_id
1 'polypeptide(L)'
;MANRKNIKSNQLYHTALSTEKSGDIAGALKLYQKAVKTDPSNAMAWNRQMIIFRKNKSKEEEVKLIKEAIFEYQQFMAAQQEKWLQENQEKADSSRELAKILGLLEPNGLPTKDDATIEKWETRLYLLEYRLKNARKKSTTTNKTGRKKPVIVQPKQKKSRAVKTKKTN
;
A
#
# COMPACT_ATOMS: atom_id res chain seq x y z
N MET A 1 -16.04 14.40 -23.43
CA MET A 1 -16.24 14.50 -21.95
C MET A 1 -14.97 14.18 -21.14
N ALA A 2 -14.09 13.26 -21.59
CA ALA A 2 -12.86 12.88 -20.87
C ALA A 2 -11.95 14.08 -20.50
N ASN A 3 -11.79 15.03 -21.41
CA ASN A 3 -10.94 16.21 -21.18
C ASN A 3 -11.41 17.08 -19.98
N ARG A 4 -12.73 17.19 -19.75
CA ARG A 4 -13.27 17.96 -18.61
C ARG A 4 -12.99 17.29 -17.26
N LYS A 5 -13.02 15.94 -17.21
CA LYS A 5 -12.74 15.18 -15.98
C LYS A 5 -11.26 15.30 -15.61
N ASN A 6 -10.36 15.19 -16.59
CA ASN A 6 -8.93 15.38 -16.39
C ASN A 6 -8.60 16.78 -15.86
N ILE A 7 -9.13 17.84 -16.48
CA ILE A 7 -8.93 19.22 -16.02
C ILE A 7 -9.40 19.38 -14.57
N LYS A 8 -10.59 18.87 -14.24
CA LYS A 8 -11.13 18.92 -12.87
C LYS A 8 -10.27 18.13 -11.88
N SER A 9 -9.78 16.95 -12.26
CA SER A 9 -8.86 16.17 -11.44
C SER A 9 -7.56 16.93 -11.17
N ASN A 10 -6.97 17.58 -12.18
CA ASN A 10 -5.77 18.38 -12.02
C ASN A 10 -5.99 19.60 -11.11
N GLN A 11 -7.14 20.27 -11.23
CA GLN A 11 -7.51 21.35 -10.30
C GLN A 11 -7.62 20.84 -8.85
N LEU A 12 -8.26 19.69 -8.64
CA LEU A 12 -8.33 19.06 -7.31
C LEU A 12 -6.94 18.68 -6.79
N TYR A 13 -6.05 18.21 -7.66
CA TYR A 13 -4.66 17.92 -7.31
C TYR A 13 -3.88 19.17 -6.89
N HIS A 14 -4.01 20.28 -7.63
CA HIS A 14 -3.32 21.53 -7.29
C HIS A 14 -3.84 22.17 -6.00
N THR A 15 -5.16 22.11 -5.77
CA THR A 15 -5.74 22.56 -4.50
C THR A 15 -5.27 21.68 -3.34
N ALA A 16 -5.24 20.36 -3.51
CA ALA A 16 -4.68 19.43 -2.53
C ALA A 16 -3.22 19.73 -2.19
N LEU A 17 -2.38 20.04 -3.18
CA LEU A 17 -0.98 20.44 -2.96
C LEU A 17 -0.87 21.72 -2.14
N SER A 18 -1.73 22.71 -2.38
CA SER A 18 -1.76 23.96 -1.61
C SER A 18 -2.14 23.69 -0.15
N THR A 19 -3.19 22.88 0.06
CA THR A 19 -3.65 22.48 1.40
C THR A 19 -2.61 21.63 2.14
N GLU A 20 -1.85 20.79 1.43
CA GLU A 20 -0.74 20.04 2.00
C GLU A 20 0.38 20.98 2.47
N LYS A 21 0.70 22.01 1.68
CA LYS A 21 1.70 23.02 2.01
C LYS A 21 1.29 23.89 3.19
N SER A 22 -0.01 24.14 3.38
CA SER A 22 -0.53 24.85 4.55
C SER A 22 -0.57 23.98 5.83
N GLY A 23 -0.16 22.71 5.74
CA GLY A 23 -0.05 21.79 6.88
C GLY A 23 -1.31 20.96 7.15
N ASP A 24 -2.41 21.17 6.43
CA ASP A 24 -3.62 20.36 6.57
C ASP A 24 -3.51 19.09 5.72
N ILE A 25 -2.79 18.10 6.26
CA ILE A 25 -2.57 16.80 5.61
C ILE A 25 -3.89 16.04 5.44
N ALA A 26 -4.82 16.14 6.38
CA ALA A 26 -6.10 15.43 6.32
C ALA A 26 -7.01 16.00 5.22
N GLY A 27 -7.09 17.33 5.11
CA GLY A 27 -7.80 18.00 4.03
C GLY A 27 -7.16 17.72 2.67
N ALA A 28 -5.83 17.74 2.58
CA ALA A 28 -5.10 17.40 1.36
C ALA A 28 -5.40 15.96 0.90
N LEU A 29 -5.39 14.98 1.80
CA LEU A 29 -5.74 13.59 1.48
C LEU A 29 -7.14 13.47 0.90
N LYS A 30 -8.13 14.16 1.48
CA LYS A 30 -9.52 14.17 0.95
C LYS A 30 -9.57 14.75 -0.46
N LEU A 31 -8.80 15.79 -0.74
CA LEU A 31 -8.74 16.40 -2.08
C LEU A 31 -8.02 15.50 -3.09
N TYR A 32 -6.91 14.86 -2.72
CA TYR A 32 -6.25 13.88 -3.57
C TYR A 32 -7.16 12.69 -3.89
N GLN A 33 -7.91 12.17 -2.92
CA GLN A 33 -8.91 11.12 -3.14
C GLN A 33 -10.01 11.55 -4.12
N LYS A 34 -10.48 12.80 -4.02
CA LYS A 34 -11.44 13.35 -4.99
C LYS A 34 -10.84 13.48 -6.39
N ALA A 35 -9.56 13.84 -6.51
CA ALA A 35 -8.86 13.94 -7.79
C ALA A 35 -8.83 12.57 -8.50
N VAL A 36 -8.37 11.52 -7.81
CA VAL A 36 -8.28 10.17 -8.40
C VAL A 36 -9.64 9.55 -8.69
N LYS A 37 -10.68 9.84 -7.91
CA LYS A 37 -12.06 9.43 -8.24
C LYS A 37 -12.62 10.15 -9.46
N THR A 38 -12.17 11.39 -9.71
CA THR A 38 -12.60 12.16 -10.88
C THR A 38 -11.89 11.66 -12.14
N ASP A 39 -10.60 11.35 -12.02
CA ASP A 39 -9.77 10.78 -13.07
C ASP A 39 -8.74 9.80 -12.47
N PRO A 40 -8.98 8.48 -12.58
CA PRO A 40 -8.07 7.47 -12.05
C PRO A 40 -6.68 7.48 -12.71
N SER A 41 -6.55 8.05 -13.91
CA SER A 41 -5.26 8.19 -14.61
C SER A 41 -4.35 9.25 -14.00
N ASN A 42 -4.82 10.03 -13.04
CA ASN A 42 -4.01 11.04 -12.34
C ASN A 42 -3.01 10.37 -11.37
N ALA A 43 -1.93 9.83 -11.94
CA ALA A 43 -0.85 9.17 -11.21
C ALA A 43 -0.18 10.10 -10.18
N MET A 44 -0.16 11.40 -10.43
CA MET A 44 0.40 12.39 -9.50
C MET A 44 -0.39 12.42 -8.18
N ALA A 45 -1.72 12.41 -8.24
CA ALA A 45 -2.56 12.39 -7.05
C ALA A 45 -2.43 11.08 -6.24
N TRP A 46 -2.30 9.93 -6.90
CA TRP A 46 -2.00 8.66 -6.24
C TRP A 46 -0.64 8.69 -5.55
N ASN A 47 0.41 9.15 -6.26
CA ASN A 47 1.77 9.21 -5.74
C ASN A 47 1.89 10.12 -4.51
N ARG A 48 1.17 11.26 -4.48
CA ARG A 48 1.15 12.14 -3.30
C ARG A 48 0.55 11.45 -2.07
N GLN A 49 -0.56 10.72 -2.23
CA GLN A 49 -1.16 9.96 -1.13
C GLN A 49 -0.18 8.90 -0.58
N MET A 50 0.52 8.17 -1.45
CA MET A 50 1.55 7.21 -1.03
C MET A 50 2.69 7.88 -0.25
N ILE A 51 3.13 9.07 -0.66
CA ILE A 51 4.14 9.85 0.07
C ILE A 51 3.64 10.21 1.47
N ILE A 52 2.38 10.62 1.60
CA ILE A 52 1.78 10.98 2.90
C ILE A 52 1.72 9.75 3.81
N PHE A 53 1.21 8.60 3.33
CA PHE A 53 1.18 7.37 4.15
C PHE A 53 2.58 6.89 4.55
N ARG A 54 3.56 7.02 3.66
CA ARG A 54 4.97 6.72 3.99
C ARG A 54 5.47 7.60 5.14
N LYS A 55 5.18 8.92 5.10
CA LYS A 55 5.58 9.86 6.16
C LYS A 55 4.89 9.54 7.50
N ASN A 56 3.63 9.13 7.44
CA ASN A 56 2.83 8.73 8.62
C ASN A 56 3.19 7.33 9.15
N LYS A 57 4.11 6.61 8.50
CA LYS A 57 4.54 5.24 8.83
C LYS A 57 3.41 4.19 8.79
N SER A 58 2.28 4.50 8.16
CA SER A 58 1.14 3.61 7.98
C SER A 58 1.33 2.66 6.80
N LYS A 59 2.20 1.65 6.96
CA LYS A 59 2.54 0.70 5.87
C LYS A 59 1.34 -0.10 5.38
N GLU A 60 0.45 -0.48 6.29
CA GLU A 60 -0.76 -1.24 5.96
C GLU A 60 -1.74 -0.43 5.13
N GLU A 61 -1.91 0.87 5.46
CA GLU A 61 -2.76 1.78 4.70
C GLU A 61 -2.16 2.08 3.33
N GLU A 62 -0.84 2.25 3.28
CA GLU A 62 -0.12 2.44 2.02
C GLU A 62 -0.27 1.24 1.07
N VAL A 63 -0.17 0.01 1.59
CA VAL A 63 -0.39 -1.22 0.80
C VAL A 63 -1.81 -1.26 0.23
N LYS A 64 -2.83 -0.92 1.05
CA LYS A 64 -4.22 -0.87 0.58
C LYS A 64 -4.39 0.15 -0.54
N LEU A 65 -3.85 1.35 -0.35
CA LEU A 65 -3.90 2.42 -1.34
C LEU A 65 -3.24 2.00 -2.66
N ILE A 66 -2.06 1.37 -2.62
CA ILE A 66 -1.36 0.96 -3.84
C ILE A 66 -2.18 -0.08 -4.62
N LYS A 67 -2.81 -1.03 -3.94
CA LYS A 67 -3.68 -2.02 -4.59
C LYS A 67 -4.89 -1.36 -5.26
N GLU A 68 -5.53 -0.43 -4.57
CA GLU A 68 -6.63 0.36 -5.11
C GLU A 68 -6.19 1.18 -6.33
N ALA A 69 -5.03 1.85 -6.24
CA ALA A 69 -4.47 2.64 -7.34
C ALA A 69 -4.22 1.79 -8.59
N ILE A 70 -3.58 0.63 -8.45
CA ILE A 70 -3.33 -0.29 -9.57
C ILE A 70 -4.65 -0.75 -10.19
N PHE A 71 -5.61 -1.17 -9.36
CA PHE A 71 -6.91 -1.66 -9.84
C PHE A 71 -7.68 -0.58 -10.61
N GLU A 72 -7.91 0.58 -10.00
CA GLU A 72 -8.68 1.68 -10.59
C GLU A 72 -8.01 2.22 -11.87
N TYR A 73 -6.69 2.31 -11.87
CA TYR A 73 -5.94 2.74 -13.04
C TYR A 73 -6.05 1.73 -14.19
N GLN A 74 -5.89 0.44 -13.91
CA GLN A 74 -6.04 -0.61 -14.93
C GLN A 74 -7.46 -0.66 -15.50
N GLN A 75 -8.48 -0.54 -14.64
CA GLN A 75 -9.89 -0.49 -15.07
C GLN A 75 -10.16 0.73 -15.94
N PHE A 76 -9.65 1.90 -15.55
CA PHE A 76 -9.78 3.11 -16.36
C PHE A 76 -9.11 2.96 -17.74
N MET A 77 -7.89 2.42 -17.79
CA MET A 77 -7.18 2.21 -19.05
C MET A 77 -7.87 1.19 -19.94
N ALA A 78 -8.33 0.07 -19.38
CA ALA A 78 -9.11 -0.93 -20.11
C ALA A 78 -10.39 -0.31 -20.70
N ALA A 79 -11.12 0.49 -19.92
CA ALA A 79 -12.33 1.15 -20.38
C ALA A 79 -12.06 2.20 -21.48
N GLN A 80 -10.97 2.98 -21.38
CA GLN A 80 -10.57 3.90 -22.45
C GLN A 80 -10.17 3.15 -23.72
N GLN A 81 -9.43 2.05 -23.56
CA GLN A 81 -9.01 1.22 -24.67
C GLN A 81 -10.23 0.60 -25.37
N GLU A 82 -11.14 -0.03 -24.63
CA GLU A 82 -12.37 -0.62 -25.19
C GLU A 82 -13.16 0.42 -25.98
N LYS A 83 -13.32 1.62 -25.41
CA LYS A 83 -13.99 2.72 -26.09
C LYS A 83 -13.29 3.12 -27.39
N TRP A 84 -11.96 3.20 -27.39
CA TRP A 84 -11.19 3.50 -28.60
C TRP A 84 -11.36 2.41 -29.66
N LEU A 85 -11.34 1.13 -29.26
CA LEU A 85 -11.58 0.01 -30.17
C LEU A 85 -12.97 0.08 -30.80
N GLN A 86 -14.01 0.40 -30.02
CA GLN A 86 -15.37 0.55 -30.55
C GLN A 86 -15.46 1.67 -31.60
N GLU A 87 -14.76 2.79 -31.40
CA GLU A 87 -14.73 3.91 -32.33
C GLU A 87 -13.86 3.64 -33.58
N ASN A 88 -12.93 2.67 -33.50
CA ASN A 88 -11.90 2.43 -34.54
C ASN A 88 -11.83 0.96 -34.97
N GLN A 89 -12.94 0.23 -34.90
CA GLN A 89 -12.97 -1.22 -35.03
C GLN A 89 -12.31 -1.73 -36.33
N GLU A 90 -12.67 -1.18 -37.49
CA GLU A 90 -12.10 -1.59 -38.79
C GLU A 90 -10.57 -1.37 -38.86
N LYS A 91 -10.08 -0.28 -38.27
CA LYS A 91 -8.63 0.02 -38.21
C LYS A 91 -7.91 -0.91 -37.24
N ALA A 92 -8.53 -1.24 -36.12
CA ALA A 92 -7.99 -2.18 -35.15
C ALA A 92 -7.92 -3.60 -35.75
N ASP A 93 -8.97 -4.03 -36.45
CA ASP A 93 -9.05 -5.37 -37.05
C ASP A 93 -8.03 -5.55 -38.18
N SER A 94 -7.89 -4.55 -39.07
CA SER A 94 -6.92 -4.61 -40.18
C SER A 94 -5.45 -4.63 -39.74
N SER A 95 -5.13 -4.11 -38.55
CA SER A 95 -3.77 -4.05 -38.01
C SER A 95 -3.45 -5.11 -36.95
N ARG A 96 -4.44 -5.93 -36.56
CA ARG A 96 -4.33 -6.88 -35.44
C ARG A 96 -3.32 -8.00 -35.66
N GLU A 97 -3.36 -8.65 -36.83
CA GLU A 97 -2.43 -9.74 -37.14
C GLU A 97 -0.99 -9.25 -37.23
N LEU A 98 -0.78 -8.05 -37.80
CA LEU A 98 0.52 -7.40 -37.81
C LEU A 98 0.99 -7.10 -36.38
N ALA A 99 0.14 -6.53 -35.53
CA ALA A 99 0.48 -6.24 -34.14
C ALA A 99 0.83 -7.51 -33.34
N LYS A 100 0.16 -8.63 -33.61
CA LYS A 100 0.47 -9.94 -33.02
C LYS A 100 1.84 -10.46 -33.46
N ILE A 101 2.17 -10.38 -34.76
CA ILE A 101 3.48 -10.80 -35.29
C ILE A 101 4.61 -9.93 -34.72
N LEU A 102 4.36 -8.63 -34.54
CA LEU A 102 5.30 -7.68 -33.94
C LEU A 102 5.42 -7.84 -32.42
N GLY A 103 4.65 -8.73 -31.79
CA GLY A 103 4.68 -8.95 -30.34
C GLY A 103 4.10 -7.80 -29.52
N LEU A 104 3.35 -6.88 -30.14
CA LEU A 104 2.69 -5.76 -29.47
C LEU A 104 1.40 -6.19 -28.74
N LEU A 105 0.88 -7.37 -29.09
CA LEU A 105 -0.25 -8.01 -28.45
C LEU A 105 0.21 -9.30 -27.76
N GLU A 106 -0.22 -9.48 -26.52
CA GLU A 106 -0.15 -10.75 -25.82
C GLU A 106 -1.02 -11.82 -26.53
N PRO A 107 -0.82 -13.12 -26.23
CA PRO A 107 -1.58 -14.21 -26.85
C PRO A 107 -3.10 -14.11 -26.65
N ASN A 108 -3.53 -13.41 -25.61
CA ASN A 108 -4.92 -13.09 -25.29
C ASN A 108 -5.48 -11.91 -26.13
N GLY A 109 -4.67 -11.29 -26.98
CA GLY A 109 -5.02 -10.15 -27.83
C GLY A 109 -5.00 -8.79 -27.13
N LEU A 110 -4.51 -8.72 -25.88
CA LEU A 110 -4.34 -7.45 -25.16
C LEU A 110 -2.97 -6.83 -25.49
N PRO A 111 -2.86 -5.50 -25.57
CA PRO A 111 -1.56 -4.85 -25.70
C PRO A 111 -0.60 -5.24 -24.57
N THR A 112 0.68 -5.38 -24.90
CA THR A 112 1.74 -5.55 -23.91
C THR A 112 1.70 -4.37 -22.94
N LYS A 113 1.38 -4.65 -21.66
CA LYS A 113 1.17 -3.63 -20.62
C LYS A 113 2.49 -3.09 -20.09
N ASP A 114 3.19 -2.31 -20.90
CA ASP A 114 4.37 -1.58 -20.44
C ASP A 114 3.94 -0.22 -19.88
N ASP A 115 3.17 -0.23 -18.79
CA ASP A 115 2.93 1.00 -18.03
C ASP A 115 3.95 1.13 -16.88
N ALA A 116 4.97 1.95 -17.13
CA ALA A 116 6.01 2.28 -16.17
C ALA A 116 5.47 2.81 -14.83
N THR A 117 4.24 3.32 -14.79
CA THR A 117 3.55 3.75 -13.56
C THR A 117 3.12 2.54 -12.73
N ILE A 118 2.47 1.57 -13.36
CA ILE A 118 2.01 0.34 -12.71
C ILE A 118 3.21 -0.45 -12.19
N GLU A 119 4.26 -0.60 -13.00
CA GLU A 119 5.48 -1.32 -12.61
C GLU A 119 6.11 -0.73 -11.34
N LYS A 120 6.18 0.61 -11.25
CA LYS A 120 6.68 1.31 -10.05
C LYS A 120 5.81 1.03 -8.82
N TRP A 121 4.49 1.01 -9.00
CA TRP A 121 3.54 0.73 -7.92
C TRP A 121 3.61 -0.73 -7.47
N GLU A 122 3.71 -1.68 -8.39
CA GLU A 122 3.87 -3.10 -8.11
C GLU A 122 5.18 -3.41 -7.39
N THR A 123 6.28 -2.82 -7.86
CA THR A 123 7.58 -2.94 -7.19
C THR A 123 7.50 -2.43 -5.75
N ARG A 124 6.84 -1.29 -5.54
CA ARG A 124 6.63 -0.73 -4.20
C ARG A 124 5.76 -1.63 -3.33
N LEU A 125 4.67 -2.14 -3.89
CA LEU A 125 3.74 -3.05 -3.22
C LEU A 125 4.50 -4.30 -2.73
N TYR A 126 5.25 -4.93 -3.62
CA TYR A 126 6.08 -6.10 -3.31
C TYR A 126 7.04 -5.84 -2.13
N LEU A 127 7.78 -4.72 -2.18
CA LEU A 127 8.73 -4.37 -1.12
C LEU A 127 8.04 -4.13 0.24
N LEU A 128 6.86 -3.50 0.24
CA LEU A 128 6.10 -3.26 1.47
C LEU A 128 5.53 -4.57 2.05
N GLU A 129 4.94 -5.41 1.22
CA GLU A 129 4.42 -6.72 1.64
C GLU A 129 5.54 -7.62 2.17
N TYR A 130 6.69 -7.65 1.50
CA TYR A 130 7.88 -8.36 1.96
C TYR A 130 8.32 -7.89 3.36
N ARG A 131 8.40 -6.56 3.56
CA ARG A 131 8.77 -5.98 4.86
C ARG A 131 7.74 -6.32 5.96
N LEU A 132 6.45 -6.27 5.65
CA LEU A 132 5.38 -6.62 6.59
C LEU A 132 5.44 -8.10 6.97
N LYS A 133 5.61 -9.00 5.99
CA LYS A 133 5.76 -10.44 6.22
C LYS A 133 6.95 -10.75 7.13
N ASN A 134 8.09 -10.12 6.89
CA ASN A 134 9.29 -10.33 7.69
C ASN A 134 9.20 -9.71 9.09
N ALA A 135 8.54 -8.56 9.24
CA ALA A 135 8.25 -7.99 10.56
C ALA A 135 7.36 -8.92 11.40
N ARG A 136 6.33 -9.53 10.79
CA ARG A 136 5.48 -10.53 11.45
C ARG A 136 6.24 -11.79 11.83
N LYS A 137 7.11 -12.31 10.96
CA LYS A 137 7.98 -13.45 11.30
C LYS A 137 8.86 -13.14 12.51
N LYS A 138 9.47 -11.96 12.56
CA LYS A 138 10.33 -11.56 13.69
C LYS A 138 9.56 -11.55 15.01
N SER A 139 8.34 -10.99 15.05
CA SER A 139 7.52 -11.00 16.27
C SER A 139 7.11 -12.41 16.72
N THR A 140 6.86 -13.32 15.77
CA THR A 140 6.56 -14.73 16.11
C THR A 140 7.76 -15.50 16.65
N THR A 141 8.98 -15.19 16.18
CA THR A 141 10.21 -15.84 16.65
C THR A 141 10.61 -15.36 18.04
N THR A 142 10.50 -14.05 18.35
CA THR A 142 10.77 -13.53 19.70
C THR A 142 9.79 -14.05 20.76
N ASN A 143 8.52 -14.28 20.40
CA ASN A 143 7.55 -14.89 21.33
C ASN A 143 7.80 -16.39 21.59
N LYS A 144 8.50 -17.10 20.70
CA LYS A 144 8.85 -18.52 20.90
C LYS A 144 10.11 -18.72 21.74
N THR A 145 11.02 -17.75 21.82
CA THR A 145 12.28 -17.87 22.60
C THR A 145 12.20 -17.25 24.00
N GLY A 146 11.09 -16.58 24.35
CA GLY A 146 10.90 -15.87 25.63
C GLY A 146 9.85 -16.48 26.57
N ARG A 147 10.03 -17.75 27.00
CA ARG A 147 9.26 -18.32 28.14
C ARG A 147 10.10 -19.28 28.99
N LYS A 148 11.21 -18.79 29.54
CA LYS A 148 11.72 -19.27 30.83
C LYS A 148 11.68 -18.10 31.80
N LYS A 149 10.68 -18.08 32.67
CA LYS A 149 10.62 -17.12 33.79
C LYS A 149 11.86 -17.34 34.66
N PRO A 150 12.59 -16.31 35.10
CA PRO A 150 13.61 -16.50 36.11
C PRO A 150 12.91 -16.92 37.41
N VAL A 151 13.25 -18.11 37.91
CA VAL A 151 12.82 -18.55 39.24
C VAL A 151 13.55 -17.67 40.24
N ILE A 152 12.86 -16.67 40.79
CA ILE A 152 13.35 -15.89 41.92
C ILE A 152 13.30 -16.81 43.15
N VAL A 153 14.45 -17.35 43.53
CA VAL A 153 14.61 -18.10 44.78
C VAL A 153 14.70 -17.07 45.91
N GLN A 154 13.62 -16.91 46.68
CA GLN A 154 13.66 -16.10 47.90
C GLN A 154 14.46 -16.83 49.00
N PRO A 155 15.33 -16.14 49.77
CA PRO A 155 16.10 -16.76 50.83
C PRO A 155 15.20 -17.07 52.04
N LYS A 156 15.20 -18.34 52.47
CA LYS A 156 14.45 -18.80 53.65
C LYS A 156 15.03 -18.18 54.94
N GLN A 157 14.22 -17.42 55.66
CA GLN A 157 14.54 -16.95 57.02
C GLN A 157 14.68 -18.14 57.99
N LYS A 158 15.83 -18.23 58.67
CA LYS A 158 16.07 -19.21 59.75
C LYS A 158 15.21 -18.83 60.97
N LYS A 159 14.27 -19.70 61.35
CA LYS A 159 13.56 -19.62 62.63
C LYS A 159 14.54 -19.95 63.78
N SER A 160 14.74 -19.00 64.69
CA SER A 160 15.43 -19.22 65.96
C SER A 160 14.57 -20.11 66.87
N ARG A 161 15.12 -21.23 67.36
CA ARG A 161 14.51 -22.05 68.42
C ARG A 161 14.86 -21.43 69.77
N ALA A 162 13.82 -21.00 70.49
CA ALA A 162 13.91 -20.62 71.90
C ALA A 162 14.28 -21.85 72.75
N VAL A 163 15.35 -21.76 73.53
CA VAL A 163 15.74 -22.74 74.54
C VAL A 163 14.92 -22.46 75.79
N LYS A 164 14.04 -23.40 76.15
CA LYS A 164 13.32 -23.40 77.43
C LYS A 164 14.29 -23.77 78.54
N THR A 165 14.39 -22.88 79.52
CA THR A 165 14.99 -23.11 80.83
C THR A 165 14.19 -24.18 81.59
N LYS A 166 14.89 -25.13 82.21
CA LYS A 166 14.39 -25.88 83.36
C LYS A 166 15.42 -25.79 84.48
N LYS A 167 15.05 -25.04 85.53
CA LYS A 167 15.55 -25.18 86.90
C LYS A 167 15.14 -26.57 87.42
N THR A 168 16.00 -27.21 88.21
CA THR A 168 15.68 -27.69 89.57
C THR A 168 16.90 -28.37 90.22
N ASN A 169 17.20 -27.89 91.43
CA ASN A 169 17.91 -28.44 92.59
C ASN A 169 19.30 -29.06 92.43
#